data_AF-A0A8S0WLY3-F1
#
_entry.id   AF-A0A8S0WLY3-F1
#
_cell.length_a   1.000
_cell.length_b   1.000
_cell.length_c   1.000
_cell.angle_alpha   90.00
_cell.angle_beta   90.00
_cell.angle_gamma   90.00
#
_symmetry.space_group_name_H-M   'P 1'
#
loop_
_entity.id
_entity.type
_entity.pdbx_description
1 polymer ?
#
loop_
_entity_poly.entity_id
_entity_poly.type
_entity_poly.pdbx_seq_one_letter_code
_entity_poly.pdbx_strand_id
1 'polypeptide(L)'
;MQLDDTDPSLAFTGAWKYFGPGSDGTKAAFNKTLSWSERAGDNVTINFFGTSISVHGWLRRPQAEDTVMPVSSYTIDSDPFVVYAPDKAAIGSKTNISRAVFFSSRTLSMDNHTLVIKNEKDNGRYILDFVIVLNSTAPTPGSPPGPCESRGSGPMPSSTNSFACRSSALSSGGRIAIAIVASIIGLMFVILFVLAVRRHRKKQRDMERNQAHQPTLKWIADTNDSLRDFFRHKTPTGFNTETGSISYQTCSSAHRVGAYANSVRDDVTNPRTPYRSGITLEYVYEKGSENGSDTSSTTDTVKSTTLNAAPSAFGNRL
;
A
#
# COMPACT_ATOMS: atom_id res chain seq x y z
N MET A 1 -10.14 -17.36 -9.45
CA MET A 1 -10.14 -16.24 -10.41
C MET A 1 -9.47 -15.05 -9.74
N GLN A 2 -8.64 -14.32 -10.47
CA GLN A 2 -7.98 -13.10 -9.98
C GLN A 2 -8.49 -11.92 -10.81
N LEU A 3 -8.98 -10.89 -10.14
CA LEU A 3 -9.53 -9.67 -10.73
C LEU A 3 -8.57 -8.53 -10.46
N ASP A 4 -8.08 -7.89 -11.52
CA ASP A 4 -7.20 -6.72 -11.46
C ASP A 4 -7.98 -5.49 -10.96
N ASP A 5 -7.31 -4.49 -10.39
CA ASP A 5 -7.97 -3.24 -10.00
C ASP A 5 -8.58 -2.46 -11.18
N THR A 6 -8.22 -2.82 -12.41
CA THR A 6 -8.79 -2.28 -13.65
C THR A 6 -9.93 -3.13 -14.25
N ASP A 7 -10.28 -4.25 -13.59
CA ASP A 7 -11.34 -5.13 -14.09
C ASP A 7 -12.71 -4.42 -14.05
N PRO A 8 -13.50 -4.46 -15.14
CA PRO A 8 -14.77 -3.74 -15.22
C PRO A 8 -15.84 -4.23 -14.24
N SER A 9 -15.66 -5.38 -13.59
CA SER A 9 -16.53 -5.86 -12.51
C SER A 9 -16.33 -5.09 -11.19
N LEU A 10 -15.28 -4.28 -11.06
CA LEU A 10 -15.03 -3.40 -9.92
C LEU A 10 -15.68 -2.04 -10.18
N ALA A 11 -16.75 -1.73 -9.44
CA ALA A 11 -17.45 -0.46 -9.52
C ALA A 11 -16.94 0.51 -8.44
N PHE A 12 -16.10 1.47 -8.84
CA PHE A 12 -15.55 2.49 -7.95
C PHE A 12 -16.48 3.70 -7.83
N THR A 13 -16.73 4.15 -6.60
CA THR A 13 -17.50 5.37 -6.30
C THR A 13 -16.67 6.31 -5.42
N GLY A 14 -16.58 7.58 -5.80
CA GLY A 14 -15.84 8.61 -5.06
C GLY A 14 -14.71 9.25 -5.85
N ALA A 15 -13.68 9.72 -5.14
CA ALA A 15 -12.52 10.40 -5.70
C ALA A 15 -11.32 9.46 -5.95
N TRP A 16 -11.60 8.28 -6.49
CA TRP A 16 -10.57 7.29 -6.83
C TRP A 16 -9.63 7.81 -7.93
N LYS A 17 -8.37 7.44 -7.80
CA LYS A 17 -7.29 7.76 -8.73
C LYS A 17 -6.58 6.47 -9.13
N TYR A 18 -5.88 6.56 -10.25
CA TYR A 18 -5.26 5.42 -10.89
C TYR A 18 -3.76 5.66 -11.09
N PHE A 19 -2.95 4.67 -10.73
CA PHE A 19 -1.56 4.58 -11.16
C PHE A 19 -1.47 3.59 -12.31
N GLY A 20 -1.19 4.12 -13.50
CA GLY A 20 -1.01 3.29 -14.68
C GLY A 20 0.36 2.59 -14.75
N PRO A 21 0.53 1.72 -15.76
CA PRO A 21 1.79 1.04 -16.02
C PRO A 21 2.95 2.03 -16.14
N GLY A 22 4.07 1.71 -15.48
CA GLY A 22 5.30 2.51 -15.56
C GLY A 22 5.46 3.57 -14.46
N SER A 23 4.48 3.74 -13.58
CA SER A 23 4.64 4.53 -12.36
C SER A 23 5.66 3.84 -11.43
N ASP A 24 6.51 4.60 -10.72
CA ASP A 24 7.58 4.03 -9.87
C ASP A 24 7.08 3.03 -8.81
N GLY A 25 5.79 3.12 -8.47
CA GLY A 25 5.16 2.21 -7.55
C GLY A 25 4.50 0.95 -8.12
N THR A 26 4.23 0.91 -9.42
CA THR A 26 3.45 -0.20 -10.00
C THR A 26 4.30 -1.39 -10.41
N LYS A 27 5.63 -1.32 -10.31
CA LYS A 27 6.53 -2.42 -10.73
C LYS A 27 6.26 -3.74 -9.99
N ALA A 28 5.83 -3.67 -8.72
CA ALA A 28 5.50 -4.84 -7.90
C ALA A 28 4.00 -5.16 -7.88
N ALA A 29 3.15 -4.26 -8.40
CA ALA A 29 1.71 -4.43 -8.47
C ALA A 29 1.34 -5.53 -9.48
N PHE A 30 0.19 -6.17 -9.27
CA PHE A 30 -0.42 -7.02 -10.28
C PHE A 30 -0.77 -6.18 -11.51
N ASN A 31 -0.52 -6.75 -12.69
CA ASN A 31 -0.68 -6.08 -13.98
C ASN A 31 -0.02 -4.69 -14.15
N LYS A 32 0.84 -4.28 -13.19
CA LYS A 32 1.42 -2.93 -13.09
C LYS A 32 0.37 -1.83 -13.00
N THR A 33 -0.75 -2.10 -12.33
CA THR A 33 -1.85 -1.15 -12.13
C THR A 33 -2.21 -1.07 -10.66
N LEU A 34 -2.67 0.11 -10.21
CA LEU A 34 -3.14 0.31 -8.84
C LEU A 34 -4.21 1.39 -8.83
N SER A 35 -5.23 1.19 -8.00
CA SER A 35 -6.32 2.14 -7.78
C SER A 35 -6.31 2.58 -6.33
N TRP A 36 -6.45 3.88 -6.09
CA TRP A 36 -6.30 4.42 -4.74
C TRP A 36 -7.25 5.57 -4.43
N SER A 37 -7.53 5.74 -3.14
CA SER A 37 -8.25 6.88 -2.59
C SER A 37 -7.65 7.33 -1.26
N GLU A 38 -7.81 8.61 -0.95
CA GLU A 38 -7.47 9.23 0.34
C GLU A 38 -8.69 9.83 1.05
N ARG A 39 -9.89 9.65 0.50
CA ARG A 39 -11.11 10.27 1.03
C ARG A 39 -11.96 9.24 1.77
N ALA A 40 -12.39 9.56 2.98
CA ALA A 40 -13.34 8.75 3.71
C ALA A 40 -14.68 8.69 2.96
N GLY A 41 -15.30 7.50 2.90
CA GLY A 41 -16.55 7.26 2.20
C GLY A 41 -16.40 6.77 0.76
N ASP A 42 -15.24 6.98 0.14
CA ASP A 42 -14.93 6.37 -1.15
C ASP A 42 -14.99 4.84 -1.03
N ASN A 43 -15.61 4.19 -2.01
CA ASN A 43 -15.85 2.76 -1.96
C ASN A 43 -15.67 2.09 -3.33
N VAL A 44 -15.48 0.78 -3.30
CA VAL A 44 -15.54 -0.09 -4.46
C VAL A 44 -16.49 -1.25 -4.18
N THR A 45 -17.35 -1.55 -5.14
CA THR A 45 -18.31 -2.65 -5.08
C THR A 45 -17.92 -3.72 -6.08
N ILE A 46 -17.92 -4.98 -5.66
CA ILE A 46 -17.52 -6.14 -6.46
C ILE A 46 -18.64 -7.18 -6.37
N ASN A 47 -19.20 -7.54 -7.51
CA ASN A 47 -20.11 -8.68 -7.62
C ASN A 47 -19.31 -9.90 -8.07
N PHE A 48 -19.38 -11.00 -7.33
CA PHE A 48 -18.62 -12.21 -7.63
C PHE A 48 -19.45 -13.47 -7.40
N PHE A 49 -19.18 -14.52 -8.18
CA PHE A 49 -19.72 -15.86 -7.96
C PHE A 49 -18.61 -16.76 -7.41
N GLY A 50 -18.77 -17.31 -6.22
CA GLY A 50 -17.75 -18.16 -5.61
C GLY A 50 -17.97 -18.44 -4.14
N THR A 51 -16.99 -19.07 -3.50
CA THR A 51 -17.10 -19.51 -2.09
C THR A 51 -16.19 -18.73 -1.13
N SER A 52 -15.30 -17.89 -1.64
CA SER A 52 -14.53 -16.95 -0.83
C SER A 52 -13.87 -15.90 -1.69
N ILE A 53 -13.52 -14.78 -1.06
CA ILE A 53 -12.87 -13.64 -1.67
C ILE A 53 -11.77 -13.12 -0.75
N SER A 54 -10.63 -12.70 -1.32
CA SER A 54 -9.57 -11.99 -0.59
C SER A 54 -9.15 -10.74 -1.35
N VAL A 55 -8.89 -9.67 -0.60
CA VAL A 55 -8.53 -8.34 -1.11
C VAL A 55 -7.07 -8.09 -0.81
N HIS A 56 -6.31 -7.80 -1.86
CA HIS A 56 -4.89 -7.53 -1.80
C HIS A 56 -4.63 -6.09 -2.23
N GLY A 57 -3.74 -5.44 -1.50
CA GLY A 57 -3.42 -4.05 -1.76
C GLY A 57 -1.95 -3.73 -1.52
N TRP A 58 -1.68 -2.44 -1.52
CA TRP A 58 -0.34 -1.94 -1.32
C TRP A 58 -0.25 -1.05 -0.09
N LEU A 59 0.60 -1.42 0.87
CA LEU A 59 0.92 -0.56 2.01
C LEU A 59 2.16 0.26 1.67
N ARG A 60 1.99 1.58 1.62
CA ARG A 60 3.11 2.51 1.47
C ARG A 60 3.81 2.67 2.81
N ARG A 61 5.13 2.76 2.77
CA ARG A 61 5.93 3.24 3.89
C ARG A 61 5.42 4.62 4.30
N PRO A 62 5.10 4.85 5.58
CA PRO A 62 4.74 6.19 6.05
C PRO A 62 5.87 7.18 5.73
N GLN A 63 5.60 8.18 4.90
CA GLN A 63 6.47 9.33 4.76
C GLN A 63 6.27 10.28 5.95
N ALA A 64 7.16 11.26 6.14
CA ALA A 64 7.02 12.25 7.22
C ALA A 64 5.67 13.00 7.16
N GLU A 65 5.11 13.10 5.94
CA GLU A 65 3.83 13.74 5.64
C GLU A 65 2.64 12.78 5.84
N ASP A 66 2.87 11.47 5.81
CA ASP A 66 1.86 10.43 6.02
C ASP A 66 1.64 10.20 7.51
N THR A 67 0.89 11.11 8.12
CA THR A 67 0.51 10.98 9.52
C THR A 67 -0.59 9.94 9.72
N VAL A 68 -1.34 9.60 8.67
CA VAL A 68 -2.56 8.79 8.74
C VAL A 68 -2.42 7.48 7.97
N MET A 69 -2.53 6.37 8.69
CA MET A 69 -2.66 5.03 8.09
C MET A 69 -4.04 4.85 7.45
N PRO A 70 -4.15 4.14 6.30
CA PRO A 70 -5.45 3.76 5.75
C PRO A 70 -6.22 2.92 6.76
N VAL A 71 -7.53 3.14 6.83
CA VAL A 71 -8.46 2.26 7.53
C VAL A 71 -9.55 1.92 6.52
N SER A 72 -9.84 0.64 6.35
CA SER A 72 -10.87 0.19 5.42
C SER A 72 -11.86 -0.74 6.11
N SER A 73 -13.09 -0.77 5.60
CA SER A 73 -14.11 -1.73 6.01
C SER A 73 -14.56 -2.59 4.84
N TYR A 74 -15.01 -3.81 5.15
CA TYR A 74 -15.38 -4.85 4.20
C TYR A 74 -16.71 -5.44 4.61
N THR A 75 -17.70 -5.40 3.72
CA THR A 75 -19.04 -5.97 3.95
C THR A 75 -19.35 -6.92 2.82
N ILE A 76 -19.75 -8.16 3.14
CA ILE A 76 -20.24 -9.11 2.14
C ILE A 76 -21.74 -9.27 2.33
N ASP A 77 -22.50 -9.01 1.28
CA ASP A 77 -23.96 -9.10 1.28
C ASP A 77 -24.60 -8.27 2.41
N SER A 78 -25.21 -8.94 3.39
CA SER A 78 -25.79 -8.34 4.60
C SER A 78 -25.06 -8.72 5.89
N ASP A 79 -23.86 -9.33 5.78
CA ASP A 79 -23.04 -9.64 6.95
C ASP A 79 -22.51 -8.34 7.60
N PRO A 80 -22.21 -8.34 8.91
CA PRO A 80 -21.54 -7.22 9.56
C PRO A 80 -20.19 -6.89 8.91
N PHE A 81 -19.84 -5.61 8.89
CA PHE A 81 -18.57 -5.18 8.30
C PHE A 81 -17.36 -5.60 9.17
N VAL A 82 -16.25 -5.91 8.51
CA VAL A 82 -14.93 -6.15 9.12
C VAL A 82 -14.03 -4.96 8.85
N VAL A 83 -13.28 -4.49 9.84
CA VAL A 83 -12.35 -3.36 9.69
C VAL A 83 -10.91 -3.86 9.58
N TYR A 84 -10.17 -3.32 8.62
CA TYR A 84 -8.73 -3.44 8.52
C TYR A 84 -8.07 -2.11 8.88
N ALA A 85 -7.17 -2.15 9.85
CA ALA A 85 -6.33 -1.02 10.25
C ALA A 85 -4.90 -1.55 10.46
N PRO A 86 -3.98 -1.33 9.49
CA PRO A 86 -2.62 -1.83 9.60
C PRO A 86 -1.88 -1.12 10.73
N ASP A 87 -1.11 -1.88 11.50
CA ASP A 87 -0.23 -1.33 12.52
C ASP A 87 0.92 -0.57 11.83
N LYS A 88 1.06 0.71 12.18
CA LYS A 88 2.13 1.58 11.69
C LYS A 88 3.51 1.03 12.06
N ALA A 89 3.65 0.40 13.22
CA ALA A 89 4.92 -0.20 13.64
C ALA A 89 5.28 -1.42 12.80
N ALA A 90 4.29 -2.25 12.43
CA ALA A 90 4.48 -3.46 11.64
C ALA A 90 4.94 -3.21 10.20
N ILE A 91 4.53 -2.09 9.58
CA ILE A 91 5.02 -1.71 8.24
C ILE A 91 6.50 -1.30 8.30
N GLY A 92 6.94 -0.80 9.45
CA GLY A 92 8.29 -0.36 9.68
C GLY A 92 8.69 0.85 8.82
N SER A 93 9.93 1.27 8.99
CA SER A 93 10.46 2.49 8.38
C SER A 93 11.18 2.26 7.06
N LYS A 94 11.14 1.07 6.44
CA LYS A 94 12.11 0.75 5.37
C LYS A 94 11.51 0.45 4.00
N THR A 95 10.34 -0.19 3.89
CA THR A 95 9.85 -0.65 2.57
C THR A 95 8.33 -0.59 2.43
N ASN A 96 7.86 -0.39 1.20
CA ASN A 96 6.45 -0.61 0.87
C ASN A 96 6.16 -2.12 0.86
N ILE A 97 4.97 -2.55 1.27
CA ILE A 97 4.56 -3.96 1.30
C ILE A 97 3.50 -4.20 0.22
N SER A 98 3.92 -4.72 -0.94
CA SER A 98 3.01 -5.09 -2.04
C SER A 98 2.28 -6.40 -1.77
N ARG A 99 1.07 -6.53 -2.31
CA ARG A 99 0.20 -7.71 -2.14
C ARG A 99 -0.08 -8.03 -0.67
N ALA A 100 -0.22 -6.99 0.14
CA ALA A 100 -0.65 -7.12 1.52
C ALA A 100 -2.12 -7.55 1.54
N VAL A 101 -2.44 -8.61 2.29
CA VAL A 101 -3.82 -9.05 2.49
C VAL A 101 -4.50 -8.08 3.43
N PHE A 102 -5.50 -7.36 2.94
CA PHE A 102 -6.31 -6.48 3.78
C PHE A 102 -7.52 -7.19 4.36
N PHE A 103 -8.07 -8.13 3.59
CA PHE A 103 -9.27 -8.85 3.97
C PHE A 103 -9.31 -10.23 3.30
N SER A 104 -9.82 -11.20 4.04
CA SER A 104 -10.20 -12.52 3.54
C SER A 104 -11.54 -12.89 4.13
N SER A 105 -12.48 -13.31 3.29
CA SER A 105 -13.77 -13.79 3.77
C SER A 105 -13.63 -15.15 4.46
N ARG A 106 -14.64 -15.50 5.26
CA ARG A 106 -14.92 -16.91 5.59
C ARG A 106 -15.34 -17.68 4.33
N THR A 107 -15.48 -19.00 4.46
CA THR A 107 -16.16 -19.81 3.43
C THR A 107 -17.64 -19.42 3.35
N LEU A 108 -18.08 -19.11 2.14
CA LEU A 108 -19.44 -18.76 1.76
C LEU A 108 -20.07 -19.93 0.98
N SER A 109 -21.39 -19.89 0.82
CA SER A 109 -22.09 -20.76 -0.14
C SER A 109 -21.59 -20.48 -1.57
N MET A 110 -21.76 -21.44 -2.47
CA MET A 110 -21.47 -21.20 -3.90
C MET A 110 -22.63 -20.41 -4.53
N ASP A 111 -22.59 -19.08 -4.42
CA ASP A 111 -23.62 -18.18 -4.95
C ASP A 111 -23.01 -16.86 -5.49
N ASN A 112 -23.87 -15.97 -5.99
CA ASN A 112 -23.54 -14.58 -6.27
C ASN A 112 -23.51 -13.78 -4.97
N HIS A 113 -22.39 -13.13 -4.72
CA HIS A 113 -22.12 -12.30 -3.56
C HIS A 113 -21.72 -10.89 -4.00
N THR A 114 -21.94 -9.93 -3.11
CA THR A 114 -21.51 -8.55 -3.28
C THR A 114 -20.56 -8.16 -2.14
N LEU A 115 -19.30 -7.88 -2.48
CA LEU A 115 -18.34 -7.28 -1.56
C LEU A 115 -18.33 -5.76 -1.74
N VAL A 116 -18.55 -5.03 -0.65
CA VAL A 116 -18.35 -3.58 -0.57
C VAL A 116 -17.12 -3.29 0.27
N ILE A 117 -16.17 -2.56 -0.31
CA ILE A 117 -14.97 -2.08 0.36
C ILE A 117 -15.08 -0.58 0.50
N LYS A 118 -14.83 -0.04 1.69
CA LYS A 118 -14.92 1.40 1.95
C LYS A 118 -13.66 1.92 2.61
N ASN A 119 -13.14 3.06 2.16
CA ASN A 119 -12.13 3.81 2.87
C ASN A 119 -12.79 4.57 4.02
N GLU A 120 -12.36 4.33 5.25
CA GLU A 120 -12.98 4.91 6.46
C GLU A 120 -12.24 6.15 6.97
N LYS A 121 -11.09 6.52 6.38
CA LYS A 121 -10.27 7.61 6.93
C LYS A 121 -9.73 8.57 5.88
N ASP A 122 -9.99 9.86 6.09
CA ASP A 122 -9.42 10.93 5.29
C ASP A 122 -7.90 10.99 5.46
N ASN A 123 -7.20 11.27 4.36
CA ASN A 123 -5.75 11.29 4.23
C ASN A 123 -5.06 9.94 4.49
N GLY A 124 -5.82 8.89 4.83
CA GLY A 124 -5.36 7.50 4.86
C GLY A 124 -5.42 6.92 3.47
N ARG A 125 -4.29 6.87 2.76
CA ARG A 125 -4.26 6.39 1.38
C ARG A 125 -4.51 4.88 1.32
N TYR A 126 -5.71 4.50 0.92
CA TYR A 126 -6.06 3.12 0.59
C TYR A 126 -5.65 2.82 -0.86
N ILE A 127 -4.90 1.75 -1.09
CA ILE A 127 -4.42 1.34 -2.42
C ILE A 127 -4.83 -0.12 -2.67
N LEU A 128 -5.74 -0.32 -3.62
CA LEU A 128 -6.16 -1.62 -4.13
C LEU A 128 -5.24 -2.06 -5.27
N ASP A 129 -4.86 -3.35 -5.26
CA ASP A 129 -4.02 -3.99 -6.28
C ASP A 129 -4.84 -5.03 -7.05
N PHE A 130 -5.35 -6.06 -6.36
CA PHE A 130 -6.21 -7.06 -6.99
C PHE A 130 -7.06 -7.80 -5.97
N VAL A 131 -7.98 -8.62 -6.47
CA VAL A 131 -8.87 -9.45 -5.69
C VAL A 131 -8.76 -10.89 -6.16
N ILE A 132 -8.79 -11.87 -5.25
CA ILE A 132 -8.85 -13.30 -5.58
C ILE A 132 -10.18 -13.86 -5.12
N VAL A 133 -10.90 -14.51 -6.04
CA VAL A 133 -12.15 -15.25 -5.79
C VAL A 133 -11.87 -16.75 -5.96
N LEU A 134 -12.17 -17.57 -4.94
CA LEU A 134 -12.01 -19.02 -5.01
C LEU A 134 -13.30 -19.73 -5.42
N ASN A 135 -13.13 -20.84 -6.14
CA ASN A 135 -14.20 -21.66 -6.73
C ASN A 135 -15.15 -20.88 -7.64
N SER A 136 -14.63 -19.87 -8.34
CA SER A 136 -15.32 -19.18 -9.42
C SER A 136 -15.36 -20.07 -10.66
N THR A 137 -16.11 -21.17 -10.61
CA THR A 137 -16.59 -21.79 -11.85
C THR A 137 -17.70 -20.87 -12.31
N ALA A 138 -17.39 -20.00 -13.29
CA ALA A 138 -18.42 -19.18 -13.90
C ALA A 138 -19.60 -20.11 -14.24
N PRO A 139 -20.86 -19.76 -13.92
CA PRO A 139 -21.98 -20.56 -14.34
C PRO A 139 -21.83 -20.74 -15.84
N THR A 140 -21.54 -21.96 -16.28
CA THR A 140 -21.46 -22.30 -17.70
C THR A 140 -22.74 -21.73 -18.29
N PRO A 141 -22.68 -20.77 -19.23
CA PRO A 141 -23.86 -20.12 -19.76
C PRO A 141 -24.83 -21.24 -20.12
N GLY A 142 -25.92 -21.34 -19.35
CA GLY A 142 -26.80 -22.48 -19.44
C GLY A 142 -27.12 -22.67 -20.90
N SER A 143 -26.89 -23.89 -21.43
CA SER A 143 -27.21 -24.23 -22.81
C SER A 143 -28.55 -23.56 -23.15
N PRO A 144 -28.63 -22.82 -24.27
CA PRO A 144 -29.81 -22.04 -24.61
C PRO A 144 -31.05 -22.89 -24.33
N PRO A 145 -32.06 -22.34 -23.61
CA PRO A 145 -33.22 -23.11 -23.18
C PRO A 145 -33.72 -23.90 -24.39
N GLY A 146 -33.66 -25.24 -24.29
CA GLY A 146 -34.09 -26.11 -25.36
C GLY A 146 -35.49 -25.66 -25.81
N PRO A 147 -35.77 -25.65 -27.12
CA PRO A 147 -37.01 -25.12 -27.65
C PRO A 147 -38.17 -25.75 -26.88
N CYS A 148 -38.91 -24.91 -26.16
CA CYS A 148 -40.11 -25.34 -25.45
C CYS A 148 -41.05 -25.91 -26.51
N GLU A 149 -41.22 -27.24 -26.53
CA GLU A 149 -42.27 -27.87 -27.30
C GLU A 149 -43.61 -27.34 -26.80
N SER A 150 -44.22 -26.47 -27.61
CA SER A 150 -45.58 -26.00 -27.43
C SER A 150 -46.54 -27.17 -27.64
N ARG A 151 -46.90 -27.87 -26.56
CA ARG A 151 -48.06 -28.77 -26.56
C ARG A 151 -49.24 -28.13 -25.84
N GLY A 152 -50.23 -27.74 -26.64
CA GLY A 152 -51.64 -28.07 -26.38
C GLY A 152 -52.39 -27.21 -25.37
N SER A 153 -52.92 -26.09 -25.86
CA SER A 153 -54.31 -25.63 -25.68
C SER A 153 -55.12 -26.13 -24.46
N GLY A 154 -55.33 -25.22 -23.50
CA GLY A 154 -56.44 -25.25 -22.55
C GLY A 154 -57.07 -23.85 -22.42
N PRO A 155 -58.38 -23.67 -22.67
CA PRO A 155 -59.04 -22.38 -22.53
C PRO A 155 -59.63 -22.21 -21.12
N MET A 156 -59.32 -21.10 -20.42
CA MET A 156 -60.15 -20.56 -19.32
C MET A 156 -59.69 -19.14 -18.94
N PRO A 157 -60.52 -18.32 -18.24
CA PRO A 157 -60.94 -17.04 -18.80
C PRO A 157 -60.37 -15.83 -18.06
N SER A 158 -60.31 -14.74 -18.84
CA SER A 158 -60.53 -13.34 -18.50
C SER A 158 -60.63 -12.96 -17.01
N SER A 159 -59.63 -12.22 -16.54
CA SER A 159 -59.90 -11.05 -15.70
C SER A 159 -58.96 -9.90 -16.09
N THR A 160 -59.59 -8.86 -16.58
CA THR A 160 -59.06 -7.58 -17.03
C THR A 160 -58.40 -6.84 -15.88
N ASN A 161 -57.12 -6.48 -16.01
CA ASN A 161 -56.54 -5.30 -15.36
C ASN A 161 -55.42 -4.75 -16.25
N SER A 162 -55.85 -3.90 -17.18
CA SER A 162 -55.01 -3.12 -18.08
C SER A 162 -54.25 -2.03 -17.31
N PHE A 163 -53.01 -2.30 -16.93
CA PHE A 163 -52.02 -1.25 -16.68
C PHE A 163 -51.33 -0.93 -18.01
N ALA A 164 -51.80 0.13 -18.66
CA ALA A 164 -51.17 0.72 -19.83
C ALA A 164 -49.82 1.33 -19.44
N CYS A 165 -48.73 0.58 -19.59
CA CYS A 165 -47.40 1.17 -19.65
C CYS A 165 -47.23 1.76 -21.05
N ARG A 166 -47.48 3.07 -21.14
CA ARG A 166 -47.27 3.88 -22.34
C ARG A 166 -45.80 3.75 -22.76
N SER A 167 -45.55 2.99 -23.80
CA SER A 167 -44.37 3.09 -24.63
C SER A 167 -44.41 4.43 -25.36
N SER A 168 -43.77 5.45 -24.79
CA SER A 168 -43.47 6.70 -25.48
C SER A 168 -42.35 6.46 -26.50
N ALA A 169 -42.75 5.96 -27.66
CA ALA A 169 -42.06 6.20 -28.91
C ALA A 169 -42.51 7.57 -29.44
N LEU A 170 -41.61 8.56 -29.48
CA LEU A 170 -41.62 9.72 -30.36
C LEU A 170 -40.21 10.34 -30.24
N SER A 171 -39.36 10.23 -31.25
CA SER A 171 -39.30 11.10 -32.42
C SER A 171 -38.44 12.35 -32.19
N SER A 172 -37.52 12.57 -33.12
CA SER A 172 -36.95 13.87 -33.51
C SER A 172 -36.05 14.60 -32.50
N GLY A 173 -34.73 14.39 -32.61
CA GLY A 173 -33.74 15.14 -31.82
C GLY A 173 -32.35 15.25 -32.43
N GLY A 174 -32.18 15.01 -33.73
CA GLY A 174 -30.91 15.27 -34.42
C GLY A 174 -30.80 16.74 -34.78
N ARG A 175 -30.07 17.54 -33.97
CA ARG A 175 -29.38 18.82 -34.32
C ARG A 175 -28.91 19.69 -33.12
N ILE A 176 -28.85 19.20 -31.88
CA ILE A 176 -28.31 19.99 -30.74
C ILE A 176 -27.16 19.26 -30.02
N ALA A 177 -26.25 18.63 -30.76
CA ALA A 177 -25.12 17.88 -30.18
C ALA A 177 -23.74 18.32 -30.71
N ILE A 178 -23.60 19.53 -31.25
CA ILE A 178 -22.31 20.05 -31.74
C ILE A 178 -21.72 21.14 -30.81
N ALA A 179 -22.53 21.78 -29.97
CA ALA A 179 -22.06 22.87 -29.11
C ALA A 179 -21.19 22.41 -27.92
N ILE A 180 -21.45 21.23 -27.36
CA ILE A 180 -20.77 20.76 -26.13
C ILE A 180 -19.32 20.32 -26.44
N VAL A 181 -19.08 19.71 -27.60
CA VAL A 181 -17.75 19.23 -27.98
C VAL A 181 -16.77 20.39 -28.22
N ALA A 182 -17.23 21.48 -28.85
CA ALA A 182 -16.41 22.68 -29.06
C ALA A 182 -16.04 23.38 -27.74
N SER A 183 -16.93 23.38 -26.75
CA SER A 183 -16.66 23.97 -25.42
C SER A 183 -15.57 23.22 -24.66
N ILE A 184 -15.55 21.89 -24.73
CA ILE A 184 -14.54 21.07 -24.04
C ILE A 184 -13.17 21.29 -24.69
N ILE A 185 -13.10 21.31 -26.01
CA ILE A 185 -11.85 21.57 -26.74
C ILE A 185 -11.34 22.99 -26.43
N GLY A 186 -12.22 24.00 -26.44
CA GLY A 186 -11.86 25.38 -26.08
C GLY A 186 -11.31 25.50 -24.65
N LEU A 187 -11.97 24.86 -23.67
CA LEU A 187 -11.49 24.84 -22.28
C LEU A 187 -10.11 24.17 -22.16
N MET A 188 -9.88 23.10 -22.92
CA MET A 188 -8.60 22.38 -22.96
C MET A 188 -7.47 23.27 -23.48
N PHE A 189 -7.72 24.03 -24.56
CA PHE A 189 -6.77 25.02 -25.09
C PHE A 189 -6.48 26.16 -24.10
N VAL A 190 -7.48 26.67 -23.39
CA VAL A 190 -7.29 27.73 -22.38
C VAL A 190 -6.42 27.21 -21.23
N ILE A 191 -6.67 25.99 -20.74
CA ILE A 191 -5.85 25.37 -19.69
C ILE A 191 -4.41 25.17 -20.16
N LEU A 192 -4.20 24.65 -21.38
CA LEU A 192 -2.85 24.50 -21.94
C LEU A 192 -2.14 25.84 -22.10
N PHE A 193 -2.84 26.88 -22.54
CA PHE A 193 -2.29 28.23 -22.69
C PHE A 193 -1.85 28.81 -21.34
N VAL A 194 -2.68 28.70 -20.30
CA VAL A 194 -2.33 29.15 -18.94
C VAL A 194 -1.12 28.37 -18.40
N LEU A 195 -1.06 27.06 -18.60
CA LEU A 195 0.10 26.25 -18.19
C LEU A 195 1.37 26.61 -18.97
N ALA A 196 1.26 26.90 -20.26
CA ALA A 196 2.37 27.34 -21.10
C ALA A 196 2.93 28.69 -20.62
N VAL A 197 2.05 29.67 -20.33
CA VAL A 197 2.45 30.98 -19.79
C VAL A 197 3.11 30.83 -18.42
N ARG A 198 2.56 29.99 -17.53
CA ARG A 198 3.16 29.72 -16.21
C ARG A 198 4.53 29.06 -16.33
N ARG A 199 4.70 28.11 -17.26
CA ARG A 199 6.00 27.48 -17.54
C ARG A 199 7.00 28.47 -18.14
N HIS A 200 6.56 29.35 -19.04
CA HIS A 200 7.44 30.36 -19.63
C HIS A 200 7.92 31.39 -18.60
N ARG A 201 7.04 31.82 -17.69
CA ARG A 201 7.40 32.72 -16.59
C ARG A 201 8.40 32.09 -15.61
N LYS A 202 8.37 30.77 -15.41
CA LYS A 202 9.37 30.09 -14.58
C LYS A 202 10.77 30.14 -15.21
N LYS A 203 10.88 29.88 -16.51
CA LYS A 203 12.17 29.92 -17.22
C LYS A 203 12.82 31.31 -17.20
N GLN A 204 12.03 32.38 -17.25
CA GLN A 204 12.57 33.75 -17.16
C GLN A 204 13.25 34.04 -15.82
N ARG A 205 12.73 33.48 -14.71
CA ARG A 205 13.35 33.63 -13.39
C ARG A 205 14.68 32.89 -13.28
N ASP A 206 14.79 31.75 -13.95
CA ASP A 206 16.03 30.96 -13.95
C ASP A 206 17.11 31.63 -14.82
N MET A 207 16.72 32.30 -15.91
CA MET A 207 17.65 33.08 -16.75
C MET A 207 18.19 34.32 -16.04
N GLU A 208 17.34 35.05 -15.30
CA GLU A 208 17.77 36.22 -14.53
C GLU A 208 18.73 35.83 -13.38
N ARG A 209 18.48 34.69 -12.71
CA ARG A 209 19.36 34.17 -11.67
C ARG A 209 20.72 33.74 -12.21
N ASN A 210 20.78 33.19 -13.43
CA ASN A 210 22.04 32.81 -14.05
C ASN A 210 22.85 34.01 -14.58
N GLN A 211 22.19 35.12 -14.92
CA GLN A 211 22.87 36.35 -15.34
C GLN A 211 23.50 37.09 -14.14
N ALA A 212 22.89 37.01 -12.95
CA ALA A 212 23.44 37.50 -11.69
C ALA A 212 24.59 36.63 -11.12
N HIS A 213 24.96 35.54 -11.80
CA HIS A 213 26.04 34.63 -11.41
C HIS A 213 27.09 34.46 -12.51
N GLN A 214 27.30 35.48 -13.36
CA GLN A 214 28.58 35.62 -14.04
C GLN A 214 29.62 36.01 -12.99
N PRO A 215 30.54 35.12 -12.55
CA PRO A 215 31.66 35.53 -11.74
C PRO A 215 32.47 36.51 -12.58
N THR A 216 32.44 37.78 -12.20
CA THR A 216 33.42 38.75 -12.69
C THR A 216 34.80 38.20 -12.34
N LEU A 217 35.49 37.65 -13.35
CA LEU A 217 36.89 37.25 -13.31
C LEU A 217 37.75 38.50 -13.08
N LYS A 218 37.75 39.01 -11.85
CA LYS A 218 38.54 40.18 -11.42
C LYS A 218 39.58 39.83 -10.34
N TRP A 219 39.88 38.56 -10.11
CA TRP A 219 40.72 38.16 -8.96
C TRP A 219 41.94 37.28 -9.26
N ILE A 220 42.40 37.21 -10.52
CA ILE A 220 43.70 36.57 -10.83
C ILE A 220 44.77 37.64 -11.07
N ALA A 221 45.03 38.46 -10.05
CA ALA A 221 46.21 39.35 -10.02
C ALA A 221 46.93 39.39 -8.66
N ASP A 222 46.27 39.07 -7.53
CA ASP A 222 46.84 39.43 -6.21
C ASP A 222 47.29 38.26 -5.31
N THR A 223 47.32 37.01 -5.77
CA THR A 223 47.70 35.85 -4.91
C THR A 223 49.13 35.34 -5.09
N ASN A 224 50.09 36.19 -5.49
CA ASN A 224 51.50 35.79 -5.59
C ASN A 224 52.44 36.31 -4.49
N ASP A 225 51.98 37.20 -3.60
CA ASP A 225 52.87 37.79 -2.58
C ASP A 225 52.86 37.08 -1.22
N SER A 226 51.89 36.19 -0.93
CA SER A 226 51.74 35.63 0.42
C SER A 226 52.47 34.30 0.67
N LEU A 227 53.12 33.70 -0.35
CA LEU A 227 53.84 32.41 -0.21
C LEU A 227 55.35 32.54 0.03
N ARG A 228 55.92 33.76 0.07
CA ARG A 228 57.34 33.96 0.34
C ARG A 228 57.71 34.05 1.83
N ASP A 229 56.76 34.32 2.71
CA ASP A 229 57.05 34.50 4.16
C ASP A 229 57.00 33.21 4.99
N PHE A 230 56.55 32.07 4.43
CA PHE A 230 56.39 30.84 5.20
C PHE A 230 57.65 29.97 5.31
N PHE A 231 58.75 30.31 4.63
CA PHE A 231 60.01 29.53 4.65
C PHE A 231 61.16 30.16 5.44
N ARG A 232 60.93 31.24 6.22
CA ARG A 232 61.92 31.73 7.19
C ARG A 232 61.51 31.40 8.62
N HIS A 233 62.42 30.66 9.26
CA HIS A 233 62.47 30.31 10.69
C HIS A 233 61.82 28.98 11.09
N LYS A 234 62.67 27.95 11.13
CA LYS A 234 62.94 27.21 12.37
C LYS A 234 64.26 26.43 12.25
N THR A 235 65.27 26.90 12.97
CA THR A 235 66.47 26.13 13.32
C THR A 235 66.10 25.06 14.37
N PRO A 236 66.68 23.86 14.29
CA PRO A 236 66.46 22.81 15.28
C PRO A 236 67.43 22.99 16.46
N THR A 237 66.91 22.95 17.68
CA THR A 237 67.70 22.71 18.89
C THR A 237 67.04 21.59 19.69
N GLY A 238 67.86 20.71 20.28
CA GLY A 238 67.44 19.88 21.40
C GLY A 238 67.16 18.43 21.07
N PHE A 239 68.24 17.66 20.92
CA PHE A 239 68.27 16.23 21.18
C PHE A 239 68.07 16.02 22.69
N ASN A 240 67.08 15.23 23.12
CA ASN A 240 67.10 14.56 24.41
C ASN A 240 66.35 13.24 24.33
N THR A 241 67.08 12.21 24.69
CA THR A 241 66.73 10.79 24.69
C THR A 241 65.99 10.50 25.97
N GLU A 242 64.70 10.17 25.91
CA GLU A 242 64.02 9.46 27.00
C GLU A 242 63.07 8.42 26.42
N THR A 243 63.42 7.19 26.71
CA THR A 243 62.66 5.96 26.50
C THR A 243 61.33 6.02 27.24
N GLY A 244 60.23 6.22 26.51
CA GLY A 244 58.86 6.05 26.98
C GLY A 244 58.08 5.20 25.98
N SER A 245 57.72 3.98 26.38
CA SER A 245 56.86 3.08 25.63
C SER A 245 55.46 3.68 25.44
N ILE A 246 55.11 4.06 24.21
CA ILE A 246 53.75 4.48 23.86
C ILE A 246 52.99 3.26 23.37
N SER A 247 51.99 2.86 24.16
CA SER A 247 50.94 1.91 23.79
C SER A 247 50.01 2.57 22.76
N TYR A 248 49.91 1.98 21.57
CA TYR A 248 48.91 2.40 20.59
C TYR A 248 47.57 1.72 20.92
N GLN A 249 46.66 2.47 21.53
CA GLN A 249 45.27 2.07 21.65
C GLN A 249 44.57 2.39 20.32
N THR A 250 44.50 1.38 19.45
CA THR A 250 43.72 1.45 18.20
C THR A 250 42.23 1.31 18.52
N CYS A 251 41.49 2.41 18.43
CA CYS A 251 40.02 2.37 18.38
C CYS A 251 39.58 1.84 17.01
N SER A 252 39.52 0.52 16.89
CA SER A 252 38.77 -0.19 15.84
C SER A 252 37.36 -0.48 16.37
N SER A 253 36.40 0.37 16.04
CA SER A 253 34.98 0.06 16.27
C SER A 253 34.41 -0.59 15.01
N ALA A 254 34.66 -1.90 14.90
CA ALA A 254 33.94 -2.77 13.97
C ALA A 254 32.72 -3.36 14.69
N HIS A 255 31.54 -2.78 14.48
CA HIS A 255 30.29 -3.39 14.89
C HIS A 255 30.00 -4.60 13.99
N ARG A 256 30.40 -5.79 14.45
CA ARG A 256 30.04 -7.07 13.87
C ARG A 256 28.94 -7.69 14.74
N VAL A 257 27.69 -7.56 14.30
CA VAL A 257 26.55 -8.28 14.90
C VAL A 257 26.63 -9.72 14.42
N GLY A 258 27.18 -10.60 15.24
CA GLY A 258 27.11 -12.05 15.04
C GLY A 258 25.85 -12.59 15.72
N ALA A 259 24.92 -13.12 14.93
CA ALA A 259 23.86 -13.97 15.47
C ALA A 259 24.44 -15.37 15.71
N TYR A 260 24.51 -15.81 16.96
CA TYR A 260 24.79 -17.20 17.30
C TYR A 260 23.47 -17.97 17.31
N ALA A 261 23.28 -18.86 16.34
CA ALA A 261 22.25 -19.88 16.40
C ALA A 261 22.85 -21.12 17.08
N ASN A 262 22.49 -21.37 18.33
CA ASN A 262 22.76 -22.65 18.96
C ASN A 262 21.77 -23.68 18.41
N SER A 263 22.24 -24.52 17.50
CA SER A 263 21.55 -25.73 17.07
C SER A 263 21.77 -26.82 18.11
N VAL A 264 20.76 -27.09 18.94
CA VAL A 264 20.72 -28.29 19.77
C VAL A 264 20.33 -29.45 18.86
N ARG A 265 21.30 -30.32 18.55
CA ARG A 265 21.05 -31.63 17.93
C ARG A 265 20.71 -32.60 19.05
N ASP A 266 19.42 -32.84 19.27
CA ASP A 266 18.97 -34.03 19.99
C ASP A 266 18.73 -35.16 18.99
N ASP A 267 19.62 -36.14 19.05
CA ASP A 267 19.54 -37.40 18.34
C ASP A 267 18.77 -38.41 19.22
N VAL A 268 17.47 -38.60 18.98
CA VAL A 268 16.71 -39.73 19.53
C VAL A 268 15.64 -40.20 18.56
N THR A 269 15.75 -41.48 18.21
CA THR A 269 14.85 -42.31 17.43
C THR A 269 13.56 -42.66 18.19
N ASN A 270 12.43 -42.01 17.90
CA ASN A 270 11.10 -42.57 18.21
C ASN A 270 9.95 -41.93 17.38
N PRO A 271 9.21 -42.69 16.54
CA PRO A 271 8.15 -42.12 15.72
C PRO A 271 6.77 -42.34 16.35
N ARG A 272 6.27 -41.42 17.19
CA ARG A 272 4.83 -41.33 17.55
C ARG A 272 4.47 -40.13 18.45
N THR A 273 4.65 -38.90 17.97
CA THR A 273 3.89 -37.73 18.47
C THR A 273 3.82 -36.64 17.40
N PRO A 274 2.66 -35.99 17.18
CA PRO A 274 2.58 -34.84 16.28
C PRO A 274 3.35 -33.64 16.85
N TYR A 275 4.28 -33.13 16.05
CA TYR A 275 5.17 -32.01 16.34
C TYR A 275 4.37 -30.71 16.50
N ARG A 276 4.48 -30.04 17.66
CA ARG A 276 3.90 -28.70 17.90
C ARG A 276 5.05 -27.70 18.02
N SER A 277 5.51 -27.17 16.89
CA SER A 277 6.55 -26.12 16.89
C SER A 277 5.91 -24.77 17.25
N GLY A 278 5.96 -24.41 18.53
CA GLY A 278 5.79 -23.03 18.97
C GLY A 278 7.16 -22.36 18.97
N ILE A 279 7.39 -21.39 18.08
CA ILE A 279 8.56 -20.51 18.17
C ILE A 279 8.14 -19.36 19.08
N THR A 280 8.72 -19.30 20.28
CA THR A 280 8.60 -18.14 21.18
C THR A 280 9.79 -17.23 20.90
N LEU A 281 9.55 -16.08 20.28
CA LEU A 281 10.54 -15.03 20.14
C LEU A 281 10.36 -14.05 21.30
N GLU A 282 11.25 -14.15 22.29
CA GLU A 282 11.31 -13.21 23.40
C GLU A 282 12.26 -12.08 23.01
N TYR A 283 11.71 -10.87 22.81
CA TYR A 283 12.51 -9.68 22.52
C TYR A 283 12.72 -8.91 23.82
N VAL A 284 13.92 -9.00 24.38
CA VAL A 284 14.35 -8.14 25.48
C VAL A 284 14.90 -6.85 24.87
N TYR A 285 14.22 -5.73 25.13
CA TYR A 285 14.74 -4.40 24.80
C TYR A 285 15.51 -3.84 25.99
N GLU A 286 16.83 -3.79 25.90
CA GLU A 286 17.64 -2.94 26.78
C GLU A 286 17.58 -1.50 26.26
N LYS A 287 16.93 -0.63 27.04
CA LYS A 287 16.92 0.81 26.80
C LYS A 287 18.24 1.39 27.30
N GLY A 288 19.16 1.67 26.38
CA GLY A 288 20.37 2.43 26.69
C GLY A 288 20.01 3.83 27.18
N SER A 289 20.24 4.08 28.46
CA SER A 289 20.18 5.41 29.07
C SER A 289 21.52 6.09 28.83
N GLU A 290 21.55 7.08 27.94
CA GLU A 290 22.61 8.07 27.93
C GLU A 290 22.19 9.25 28.82
N ASN A 291 23.12 9.63 29.70
CA ASN A 291 23.14 10.77 30.62
C ASN A 291 22.36 10.62 31.94
N GLY A 292 23.13 10.26 32.97
CA GLY A 292 23.39 11.16 34.09
C GLY A 292 22.33 11.27 35.18
N SER A 293 22.58 10.53 36.27
CA SER A 293 22.18 10.80 37.67
C SER A 293 20.70 11.13 37.92
N ASP A 294 19.90 10.11 38.28
CA ASP A 294 19.49 9.93 39.68
C ASP A 294 18.68 8.65 39.89
N THR A 295 18.86 8.08 41.07
CA THR A 295 18.41 6.78 41.55
C THR A 295 16.91 6.71 41.85
N SER A 296 16.20 5.75 41.23
CA SER A 296 15.08 5.01 41.82
C SER A 296 14.60 3.93 40.84
N SER A 297 15.00 2.67 41.03
CA SER A 297 14.44 1.54 40.26
C SER A 297 13.23 0.93 41.00
N THR A 298 12.04 1.12 40.46
CA THR A 298 10.84 0.35 40.85
C THR A 298 10.73 -0.86 39.93
N THR A 299 10.71 -2.06 40.50
CA THR A 299 10.59 -3.32 39.75
C THR A 299 9.11 -3.62 39.50
N ASP A 300 8.62 -3.37 38.29
CA ASP A 300 7.27 -3.79 37.90
C ASP A 300 7.27 -5.26 37.46
N THR A 301 6.53 -6.08 38.20
CA THR A 301 6.33 -7.50 37.91
C THR A 301 5.27 -7.65 36.81
N VAL A 302 5.69 -8.00 35.59
CA VAL A 302 4.77 -8.32 34.50
C VAL A 302 4.20 -9.73 34.72
N LYS A 303 2.88 -9.81 35.01
CA LYS A 303 2.13 -11.07 34.98
C LYS A 303 1.95 -11.51 33.52
N SER A 304 2.63 -12.59 33.15
CA SER A 304 2.39 -13.26 31.86
C SER A 304 1.10 -14.10 31.96
N THR A 305 0.15 -13.88 31.06
CA THR A 305 -1.09 -14.67 30.97
C THR A 305 -0.99 -15.61 29.79
N THR A 306 -0.86 -16.90 30.07
CA THR A 306 -0.84 -17.96 29.05
C THR A 306 -2.26 -18.31 28.63
N LEU A 307 -2.66 -17.96 27.41
CA LEU A 307 -3.91 -18.43 26.80
C LEU A 307 -3.68 -19.82 26.19
N ASN A 308 -4.14 -20.85 26.90
CA ASN A 308 -4.18 -22.21 26.37
C ASN A 308 -5.34 -22.35 25.38
N ALA A 309 -5.03 -22.60 24.11
CA ALA A 309 -6.02 -23.00 23.12
C ALA A 309 -6.62 -24.37 23.50
N ALA A 310 -7.95 -24.42 23.67
CA ALA A 310 -8.67 -25.66 23.94
C ALA A 310 -8.58 -26.63 22.74
N PRO A 311 -8.43 -27.94 22.97
CA PRO A 311 -8.41 -28.92 21.90
C PRO A 311 -9.80 -29.06 21.26
N SER A 312 -9.87 -28.91 19.95
CA SER A 312 -11.06 -29.20 19.15
C SER A 312 -11.33 -30.70 19.15
N ALA A 313 -12.43 -31.12 19.76
CA ALA A 313 -12.92 -32.49 19.70
C ALA A 313 -13.49 -32.77 18.30
N PHE A 314 -12.73 -33.51 17.46
CA PHE A 314 -13.28 -34.17 16.29
C PHE A 314 -14.00 -35.44 16.74
N GLY A 315 -15.33 -35.37 16.79
CA GLY A 315 -16.18 -36.55 16.93
C GLY A 315 -16.48 -37.13 15.56
N ASN A 316 -15.86 -38.27 15.23
CA ASN A 316 -16.35 -39.15 14.18
C ASN A 316 -17.67 -39.78 14.64
N ARG A 317 -18.74 -39.59 13.87
CA ARG A 317 -19.88 -40.53 13.86
C ARG A 317 -19.98 -41.15 12.48
N LEU A 318 -20.11 -42.48 12.53
CA LEU A 318 -20.31 -43.45 11.46
C LEU A 318 -21.52 -43.11 10.59
#